data_AF-A0A9D6L3B3-F1
#
_entry.id   AF-A0A9D6L3B3-F1
#
_cell.length_a   1.000
_cell.length_b   1.000
_cell.length_c   1.000
_cell.angle_alpha   90.00
_cell.angle_beta   90.00
_cell.angle_gamma   90.00
#
_symmetry.space_group_name_H-M   'P 1'
#
loop_
_entity.id
_entity.type
_entity.pdbx_description
1 polymer ?
#
loop_
_entity_poly.entity_id
_entity_poly.type
_entity_poly.pdbx_seq_one_letter_code
_entity_poly.pdbx_strand_id
1 'polypeptide(L)' 'MAKGKESKSKKQGKPRVHQELRGFEVSIDSFGELKSNLPIEKLNKFLDENVDDKKLAERDDYPELKKPKKKK' A
#
# COMPACT_ATOMS: atom_id res chain seq x y z
N MET A 1 -24.38 -21.64 -34.88
CA MET A 1 -24.08 -21.70 -33.43
C MET A 1 -22.86 -20.83 -33.14
N ALA A 2 -23.01 -19.70 -32.44
CA ALA A 2 -21.89 -18.83 -32.08
C ALA A 2 -21.32 -19.22 -30.71
N LYS A 3 -20.12 -19.80 -30.71
CA LYS A 3 -19.35 -20.06 -29.47
C LYS A 3 -18.81 -18.74 -28.92
N GLY A 4 -19.10 -18.51 -27.64
CA GLY A 4 -18.12 -18.12 -26.62
C GLY A 4 -17.57 -16.69 -26.66
N LYS A 5 -18.07 -15.85 -25.77
CA LYS A 5 -17.19 -14.97 -24.99
C LYS A 5 -17.53 -15.15 -23.53
N GLU A 6 -16.89 -16.13 -22.91
CA GLU A 6 -16.80 -16.22 -21.46
C GLU A 6 -16.26 -14.87 -20.97
N SER A 7 -17.14 -14.10 -20.35
CA SER A 7 -16.78 -12.90 -19.60
C SER A 7 -15.66 -13.30 -18.65
N LYS A 8 -14.46 -12.75 -18.85
CA LYS A 8 -13.32 -12.92 -17.95
C LYS A 8 -13.82 -12.67 -16.53
N SER A 9 -14.11 -13.74 -15.78
CA SER A 9 -14.43 -13.68 -14.38
C SER A 9 -13.31 -12.87 -13.75
N LYS A 10 -13.62 -11.66 -13.26
CA LYS A 10 -12.68 -10.84 -12.50
C LYS A 10 -12.09 -11.79 -11.47
N LYS A 11 -10.81 -12.14 -11.61
CA LYS A 11 -10.17 -13.14 -10.76
C LYS A 11 -10.43 -12.71 -9.32
N GLN A 12 -11.30 -13.41 -8.61
CA GLN A 12 -11.57 -13.23 -7.18
C GLN A 12 -10.38 -13.77 -6.37
N GLY A 13 -9.17 -13.61 -6.90
CA GLY A 13 -7.93 -13.99 -6.23
C GLY A 13 -7.56 -12.87 -5.28
N LYS A 14 -7.06 -13.25 -4.10
CA LYS A 14 -6.49 -12.29 -3.15
C LYS A 14 -5.43 -11.44 -3.86
N PRO A 15 -5.41 -10.11 -3.64
CA PRO A 15 -4.41 -9.24 -4.24
C PRO A 15 -3.01 -9.70 -3.82
N ARG A 16 -2.04 -9.58 -4.75
CA ARG A 16 -0.63 -9.84 -4.44
C ARG A 16 -0.12 -8.70 -3.58
N VAL A 17 0.04 -8.95 -2.29
CA VAL A 17 0.51 -7.99 -1.29
C VAL A 17 1.84 -8.43 -0.68
N HIS A 18 2.56 -7.50 -0.03
CA HIS A 18 3.76 -7.82 0.73
C HIS A 18 3.46 -8.87 1.81
N GLN A 19 4.46 -9.64 2.23
CA GLN A 19 4.25 -10.72 3.22
C GLN A 19 3.68 -10.17 4.54
N GLU A 20 4.14 -8.99 4.96
CA GLU A 20 3.67 -8.29 6.17
C GLU A 20 2.26 -7.70 6.06
N LEU A 21 1.77 -7.54 4.82
CA LEU A 21 0.42 -7.09 4.52
C LEU A 21 -0.50 -8.24 4.13
N ARG A 22 -0.10 -9.50 4.33
CA ARG A 22 -0.98 -10.66 4.08
C ARG A 22 -2.25 -10.55 4.92
N GLY A 23 -3.39 -10.61 4.25
CA GLY A 23 -4.69 -10.45 4.90
C GLY A 23 -5.13 -8.98 5.07
N PHE A 24 -4.36 -8.01 4.57
CA PHE A 24 -4.82 -6.63 4.44
C PHE A 24 -6.02 -6.56 3.50
N GLU A 25 -7.09 -5.95 3.98
CA GLU A 25 -8.31 -5.71 3.22
C GLU A 25 -8.65 -4.22 3.30
N VAL A 26 -9.03 -3.66 2.15
CA VAL A 26 -9.49 -2.29 2.01
C VAL A 26 -10.76 -2.27 1.18
N SER A 27 -11.76 -1.53 1.64
CA SER A 27 -13.06 -1.38 1.01
C SER A 27 -13.47 0.09 1.03
N ILE A 28 -14.35 0.46 0.11
CA ILE A 28 -14.96 1.79 0.08
C ILE A 28 -16.43 1.56 0.42
N ASP A 29 -16.94 2.28 1.41
CA ASP A 29 -18.35 2.17 1.75
C ASP A 29 -19.23 3.08 0.87
N SER A 30 -20.55 3.00 1.06
CA SER A 30 -21.52 3.77 0.27
C SER A 30 -21.38 5.29 0.42
N PHE A 31 -20.70 5.77 1.46
CA PHE A 31 -20.43 7.18 1.70
C PHE A 31 -19.08 7.63 1.10
N GLY A 32 -18.33 6.70 0.49
CA GLY A 32 -17.01 6.98 -0.05
C GLY A 32 -15.90 6.93 0.99
N GLU A 33 -16.17 6.45 2.20
CA GLU A 33 -15.17 6.32 3.26
C GLU A 33 -14.32 5.07 3.03
N LEU A 34 -13.01 5.18 3.26
CA LEU A 34 -12.09 4.06 3.17
C LEU A 34 -12.12 3.25 4.46
N LYS A 35 -12.47 1.97 4.38
CA LYS A 35 -12.43 1.03 5.51
C LYS A 35 -11.36 -0.02 5.30
N SER A 36 -10.43 -0.09 6.24
CA SER A 36 -9.38 -1.10 6.28
C SER A 36 -9.38 -1.87 7.59
N ASN A 37 -8.93 -3.13 7.55
CA ASN A 37 -8.76 -3.94 8.75
C ASN A 37 -7.45 -3.68 9.51
N LEU A 38 -6.51 -2.95 8.90
CA LEU A 38 -5.23 -2.57 9.50
C LEU A 38 -5.32 -1.16 10.10
N PRO A 39 -4.73 -0.90 11.28
CA PRO A 39 -4.59 0.45 11.82
C PRO A 39 -3.75 1.35 10.91
N ILE A 40 -4.19 2.61 10.74
CA ILE A 40 -3.50 3.62 9.93
C ILE A 40 -2.04 3.81 10.38
N GLU A 41 -1.79 3.85 11.68
CA GLU A 41 -0.44 3.97 12.25
C GLU A 41 0.52 2.88 11.78
N LYS A 42 0.02 1.64 11.64
CA LYS A 42 0.84 0.52 11.18
C LYS A 42 1.08 0.60 9.67
N LEU A 43 0.08 1.06 8.91
CA LEU A 43 0.23 1.27 7.48
C LEU A 43 1.25 2.37 7.18
N ASN A 44 1.20 3.48 7.91
CA ASN A 44 2.14 4.60 7.76
C ASN A 44 3.57 4.15 8.03
N LYS A 45 3.81 3.44 9.14
CA LYS A 45 5.13 2.87 9.44
C LYS A 45 5.65 1.95 8.34
N PHE A 46 4.79 1.07 7.84
CA PHE A 46 5.15 0.18 6.74
C PHE A 46 5.57 0.97 5.49
N LEU A 47 4.84 2.03 5.15
CA LEU A 47 5.15 2.89 4.01
C LEU A 47 6.46 3.65 4.23
N ASP A 48 6.68 4.23 5.42
CA ASP A 48 7.90 4.97 5.76
C ASP A 48 9.16 4.08 5.65
N GLU A 49 9.04 2.78 5.97
CA GLU A 49 10.14 1.82 5.89
C GLU A 49 10.40 1.27 4.48
N ASN A 50 9.34 1.05 3.70
CA ASN A 50 9.43 0.33 2.42
C ASN A 50 9.30 1.22 1.18
N VAL A 51 8.85 2.47 1.34
CA VAL A 51 8.54 3.39 0.24
C VAL A 51 9.22 4.73 0.49
N ASP A 52 9.96 5.20 -0.51
CA ASP A 52 10.55 6.53 -0.47
C ASP A 52 9.48 7.63 -0.63
N ASP A 53 9.50 8.64 0.25
CA ASP A 53 8.62 9.80 0.11
C ASP A 53 9.09 10.69 -1.04
N LYS A 54 8.40 10.56 -2.17
CA LYS A 54 8.66 11.33 -3.38
C LYS A 54 8.54 12.83 -3.19
N LYS A 55 7.76 13.30 -2.22
CA LYS A 55 7.62 14.73 -1.94
C LYS A 55 8.89 15.33 -1.36
N LEU A 56 9.70 14.50 -0.71
CA LEU A 56 10.96 14.90 -0.09
C LEU A 56 12.16 14.63 -1.00
N ALA A 57 11.97 13.94 -2.13
CA ALA A 57 13.04 13.54 -3.04
C ALA A 57 13.81 14.73 -3.63
N GLU A 58 13.15 15.88 -3.79
CA GLU A 58 13.77 17.10 -4.34
C GLU A 58 14.51 17.94 -3.29
N ARG A 59 14.44 17.55 -2.00
CA ARG A 59 15.13 18.30 -0.95
C ARG A 59 16.59 17.85 -0.82
N ASP A 60 17.49 18.83 -0.81
CA ASP A 60 18.93 18.59 -0.65
C ASP A 60 19.30 17.89 0.67
N ASP A 61 18.52 18.12 1.73
CA ASP A 61 18.75 17.57 3.07
C ASP A 61 18.13 16.18 3.31
N TYR A 62 17.26 15.71 2.40
CA TYR A 62 16.58 14.41 2.54
C TYR A 62 17.53 13.19 2.65
N PRO A 63 18.63 13.08 1.87
CA PRO A 63 19.58 11.99 2.06
C PRO A 63 20.28 12.03 3.42
N GLU A 64 20.39 13.18 4.07
CA GLU A 64 20.96 13.30 5.42
C GLU A 64 19.94 12.90 6.49
N LEU A 65 18.67 13.27 6.30
CA LEU A 65 17.56 12.90 7.19
C LEU A 65 17.32 11.39 7.23
N LYS A 66 17.59 10.67 6.13
CA LYS A 66 17.50 9.20 6.07
C LYS A 66 18.61 8.47 6.82
N LYS A 67 19.72 9.14 7.16
CA LYS A 67 20.82 8.48 7.86
C LYS A 67 20.38 8.15 9.29
N PRO A 68 20.62 6.91 9.77
CA PRO A 68 20.31 6.56 11.15
C PRO A 68 21.08 7.50 12.08
N LYS A 69 20.36 8.26 12.91
CA LYS A 69 20.99 9.17 13.87
C LYS A 69 21.91 8.35 14.78
N LYS A 70 23.22 8.52 14.64
CA LYS A 70 24.19 7.96 15.58
C LYS A 70 23.87 8.54 16.95
N LYS A 71 23.36 7.70 17.85
CA LYS A 71 23.22 8.07 19.26
C LYS A 71 24.64 8.39 19.77
N LYS A 72 24.85 9.62 20.23
CA LYS A 72 26.04 9.99 21.01
C LYS A 72 25.88 9.45 22.42
#